data_AF-A0A7T7HHK1-F1
#
_entry.id   AF-A0A7T7HHK1-F1
#
_cell.length_a   1.000
_cell.length_b   1.000
_cell.length_c   1.000
_cell.angle_alpha   90.00
_cell.angle_beta   90.00
_cell.angle_gamma   90.00
#
_symmetry.space_group_name_H-M   'P 1'
#
loop_
_entity.id
_entity.type
_entity.pdbx_description
1 polymer ?
#
loop_
_entity_poly.entity_id
_entity_poly.type
_entity_poly.pdbx_seq_one_letter_code
_entity_poly.pdbx_strand_id
1 'polypeptide(L)'
;MTEISADGLRFMARRIIEIKASGIGRAEATKWCARRAGMNVRSLQRLINGEMKDPGIRLFEPLRLAYVETLSRRIAELQMEASIASAVSDHAPISELDREISAICRKFEDIKGSKA
;
A
#
# COMPACT_ATOMS: atom_id res chain seq x y z
N MET A 1 16.54 6.75 17.50
CA MET A 1 15.20 6.13 17.51
C MET A 1 14.27 7.03 16.74
N THR A 2 13.99 6.70 15.48
CA THR A 2 13.03 7.44 14.66
C THR A 2 11.64 7.18 15.23
N GLU A 3 11.00 8.21 15.77
CA GLU A 3 9.63 8.12 16.26
C GLU A 3 8.72 7.68 15.11
N ILE A 4 8.11 6.52 15.23
CA ILE A 4 7.10 6.09 14.26
C ILE A 4 5.86 6.97 14.50
N SER A 5 5.67 7.96 13.63
CA SER A 5 4.53 8.85 13.75
C SER A 5 3.22 8.08 13.56
N ALA A 6 2.29 8.24 14.50
CA ALA A 6 0.94 7.72 14.40
C ALA A 6 0.24 8.20 13.11
N ASP A 7 0.61 9.37 12.57
CA ASP A 7 0.11 9.86 11.29
C ASP A 7 0.59 9.02 10.10
N GLY A 8 1.81 8.50 10.15
CA GLY A 8 2.32 7.58 9.14
C GLY A 8 1.53 6.27 9.11
N LEU A 9 1.21 5.72 10.29
CA LEU A 9 0.37 4.51 10.41
C LEU A 9 -1.06 4.78 9.90
N ARG A 10 -1.64 5.93 10.26
CA ARG A 10 -2.94 6.39 9.77
C ARG A 10 -2.97 6.50 8.25
N PHE A 11 -1.96 7.14 7.68
CA PHE A 11 -1.82 7.31 6.24
C PHE A 11 -1.76 5.95 5.53
N MET A 12 -0.89 5.04 5.97
CA MET A 12 -0.77 3.70 5.40
C MET A 12 -2.10 2.95 5.45
N ALA A 13 -2.76 2.93 6.62
CA ALA A 13 -4.04 2.23 6.79
C ALA A 13 -5.13 2.79 5.86
N ARG A 14 -5.25 4.12 5.72
CA ARG A 14 -6.21 4.76 4.81
C ARG A 14 -5.93 4.41 3.36
N ARG A 15 -4.67 4.51 2.92
CA ARG A 15 -4.28 4.21 1.54
C ARG A 15 -4.49 2.73 1.17
N ILE A 16 -4.21 1.81 2.08
CA ILE A 16 -4.52 0.38 1.87
C ILE A 16 -6.00 0.20 1.58
N ILE A 17 -6.87 0.79 2.42
CA ILE A 17 -8.33 0.64 2.30
C ILE A 17 -8.82 1.26 0.99
N GLU A 18 -8.35 2.46 0.64
CA GLU A 18 -8.71 3.14 -0.61
C GLU A 18 -8.39 2.30 -1.84
N ILE A 19 -7.16 1.79 -1.94
CA ILE A 19 -6.71 1.00 -3.09
C ILE A 19 -7.51 -0.31 -3.17
N LYS A 20 -7.66 -1.02 -2.06
CA LYS A 20 -8.37 -2.32 -2.04
C LYS A 20 -9.88 -2.17 -2.26
N ALA A 21 -10.49 -1.06 -1.82
CA ALA A 21 -11.93 -0.87 -1.91
C ALA A 21 -12.44 -0.90 -3.37
N SER A 22 -11.61 -0.51 -4.34
CA SER A 22 -11.97 -0.52 -5.76
C SER A 22 -12.29 -1.91 -6.31
N GLY A 23 -11.83 -3.00 -5.67
CA GLY A 23 -12.06 -4.37 -6.15
C GLY A 23 -12.94 -5.24 -5.25
N ILE A 24 -13.02 -4.93 -3.94
CA ILE A 24 -13.72 -5.80 -2.96
C ILE A 24 -14.69 -5.04 -2.04
N GLY A 25 -14.84 -3.72 -2.23
CA GLY A 25 -15.65 -2.87 -1.36
C GLY A 25 -14.96 -2.49 -0.05
N ARG A 26 -15.40 -1.38 0.55
CA ARG A 26 -14.74 -0.74 1.71
C ARG A 26 -14.76 -1.62 2.97
N ALA A 27 -15.86 -2.33 3.22
CA ALA A 27 -15.99 -3.18 4.41
C ALA A 27 -14.97 -4.32 4.42
N GLU A 28 -14.84 -5.04 3.31
CA GLU A 28 -13.88 -6.14 3.17
C GLU A 28 -12.43 -5.64 3.11
N ALA A 29 -12.17 -4.51 2.45
CA ALA A 29 -10.87 -3.85 2.48
C ALA A 29 -10.43 -3.50 3.92
N THR A 30 -11.36 -3.01 4.74
CA THR A 30 -11.10 -2.69 6.15
C THR A 30 -10.79 -3.96 6.96
N LYS A 31 -11.57 -5.03 6.78
CA LYS A 31 -11.30 -6.34 7.43
C LYS A 31 -9.95 -6.92 7.00
N TRP A 32 -9.60 -6.80 5.73
CA TRP A 32 -8.32 -7.26 5.20
C TRP A 32 -7.15 -6.51 5.85
N CYS A 33 -7.22 -5.17 5.88
CA CYS A 33 -6.21 -4.33 6.50
C CYS A 33 -6.04 -4.64 7.99
N ALA A 34 -7.16 -4.78 8.73
CA ALA A 34 -7.14 -5.08 10.16
C ALA A 34 -6.44 -6.42 10.45
N ARG A 35 -6.78 -7.47 9.69
CA ARG A 35 -6.14 -8.79 9.79
C ARG A 35 -4.63 -8.73 9.55
N ARG A 36 -4.19 -7.97 8.54
CA ARG A 36 -2.75 -7.84 8.25
C ARG A 36 -2.00 -6.99 9.26
N ALA A 37 -2.68 -6.01 9.86
CA ALA A 37 -2.12 -5.22 10.94
C ALA A 37 -2.17 -5.93 12.32
N GLY A 38 -2.67 -7.17 12.39
CA GLY A 38 -2.77 -7.93 13.64
C GLY A 38 -3.78 -7.37 14.64
N MET A 39 -4.82 -6.68 14.16
CA MET A 39 -5.82 -6.03 15.02
C MET A 39 -7.24 -6.30 14.55
N ASN A 40 -8.22 -5.99 15.41
CA ASN A 40 -9.62 -6.02 15.02
C ASN A 40 -10.02 -4.74 14.25
N VAL A 41 -11.15 -4.81 13.53
CA VAL A 41 -11.66 -3.69 12.71
C VAL A 41 -11.91 -2.43 13.53
N ARG A 42 -12.41 -2.55 14.77
CA ARG A 42 -12.67 -1.41 15.65
C ARG A 42 -11.37 -0.70 16.03
N SER A 43 -10.32 -1.44 16.38
CA SER A 43 -8.99 -0.87 16.68
C SER A 43 -8.40 -0.16 15.46
N LEU A 44 -8.56 -0.72 14.26
CA LEU A 44 -8.12 -0.07 13.02
C LEU A 44 -8.88 1.23 12.77
N GLN A 45 -10.18 1.26 12.99
CA GLN A 45 -10.99 2.48 12.86
C GLN A 45 -10.53 3.56 13.86
N ARG A 46 -10.29 3.18 15.12
CA ARG A 46 -9.75 4.10 16.14
C ARG A 46 -8.39 4.66 15.74
N LEU A 47 -7.50 3.84 15.17
CA LEU A 47 -6.23 4.30 14.61
C LEU A 47 -6.48 5.35 13.53
N ILE A 48 -7.28 5.02 12.51
CA ILE A 48 -7.60 5.88 11.36
C ILE A 48 -8.22 7.21 11.78
N ASN A 49 -9.08 7.20 12.80
CA ASN A 49 -9.76 8.37 13.34
C ASN A 49 -8.88 9.22 14.27
N GLY A 50 -7.70 8.72 14.66
CA GLY A 50 -6.82 9.42 15.60
C GLY A 50 -7.18 9.23 17.07
N GLU A 51 -8.08 8.29 17.38
CA GLU A 51 -8.51 7.97 18.75
C GLU A 51 -7.55 7.01 19.48
N MET A 52 -6.53 6.52 18.78
CA MET A 52 -5.46 5.69 19.32
C MET A 52 -4.27 6.57 19.68
N LYS A 53 -4.07 6.83 20.98
CA LYS A 53 -3.03 7.74 21.51
C LYS A 53 -1.61 7.21 21.26
N ASP A 54 -1.40 5.91 21.46
CA ASP A 54 -0.13 5.24 21.19
C ASP A 54 -0.39 3.91 20.47
N PRO A 55 -0.32 3.89 19.13
CA PRO A 55 -0.44 2.65 18.36
C PRO A 55 0.70 1.65 18.63
N GLY A 56 1.82 2.07 19.21
CA GLY A 56 2.94 1.22 19.52
C GLY A 56 3.73 0.75 18.29
N ILE A 57 5.03 0.53 18.49
CA ILE A 57 5.97 0.07 17.44
C ILE A 57 5.55 -1.26 16.80
N ARG A 58 4.81 -2.10 17.52
CA ARG A 58 4.36 -3.42 17.06
C ARG A 58 3.42 -3.35 15.85
N LEU A 59 2.72 -2.23 15.65
CA LEU A 59 1.82 -2.05 14.50
C LEU A 59 2.54 -1.58 13.25
N PHE A 60 3.75 -1.04 13.38
CA PHE A 60 4.48 -0.44 12.27
C PHE A 60 4.83 -1.45 11.21
N GLU A 61 5.56 -2.50 11.56
CA GLU A 61 6.05 -3.46 10.58
C GLU A 61 4.92 -4.19 9.85
N PRO A 62 3.86 -4.68 10.52
CA PRO A 62 2.71 -5.29 9.83
C PRO A 62 1.98 -4.34 8.88
N LEU A 63 1.76 -3.07 9.28
CA LEU A 63 1.11 -2.08 8.41
C LEU A 63 2.02 -1.66 7.25
N ARG A 64 3.31 -1.48 7.49
CA ARG A 64 4.31 -1.14 6.48
C ARG A 64 4.36 -2.22 5.41
N LEU A 65 4.49 -3.49 5.81
CA LEU A 65 4.51 -4.62 4.88
C LEU A 65 3.20 -4.72 4.11
N ALA A 66 2.04 -4.59 4.77
CA ALA A 66 0.73 -4.62 4.10
C ALA A 66 0.56 -3.46 3.11
N TYR A 67 1.08 -2.27 3.44
CA TYR A 67 1.04 -1.10 2.57
C TYR A 67 1.91 -1.31 1.34
N VAL A 68 3.14 -1.74 1.55
CA VAL A 68 4.09 -2.06 0.47
C VAL A 68 3.56 -3.19 -0.42
N GLU A 69 3.00 -4.25 0.14
CA GLU A 69 2.35 -5.34 -0.62
C GLU A 69 1.20 -4.80 -1.49
N THR A 70 0.38 -3.89 -0.93
CA THR A 70 -0.74 -3.28 -1.65
C THR A 70 -0.26 -2.42 -2.81
N LEU A 71 0.79 -1.62 -2.60
CA LEU A 71 1.38 -0.80 -3.65
C LEU A 71 2.03 -1.65 -4.75
N SER A 72 2.79 -2.69 -4.41
CA SER A 72 3.40 -3.57 -5.42
C SER A 72 2.36 -4.22 -6.33
N ARG A 73 1.23 -4.69 -5.77
CA ARG A 73 0.14 -5.25 -6.60
C ARG A 73 -0.47 -4.20 -7.51
N ARG A 74 -0.73 -2.99 -6.98
CA ARG A 74 -1.29 -1.90 -7.78
C ARG A 74 -0.35 -1.48 -8.91
N ILE A 75 0.95 -1.49 -8.65
CA ILE A 75 1.96 -1.23 -9.67
C ILE A 75 1.91 -2.32 -10.74
N ALA A 76 1.86 -3.59 -10.37
CA ALA A 76 1.78 -4.69 -11.35
C ALA A 76 0.51 -4.61 -12.23
N GLU A 77 -0.63 -4.22 -11.66
CA GLU A 77 -1.86 -3.94 -12.43
C GLU A 77 -1.63 -2.82 -13.46
N LEU A 78 -1.04 -1.71 -13.03
CA LEU A 78 -0.73 -0.57 -13.92
C LEU A 78 0.29 -0.93 -15.01
N GLN A 79 1.28 -1.78 -14.71
CA GLN A 79 2.22 -2.29 -15.72
C GLN A 79 1.50 -3.12 -16.78
N MET A 80 0.57 -3.98 -16.36
CA MET A 80 -0.23 -4.78 -17.30
C MET A 80 -1.12 -3.88 -18.16
N GLU A 81 -1.79 -2.88 -17.57
CA GLU A 81 -2.59 -1.90 -18.30
C GLU A 81 -1.75 -1.12 -19.32
N ALA A 82 -0.56 -0.64 -18.92
CA ALA A 82 0.37 0.05 -19.83
C ALA A 82 0.87 -0.87 -20.95
N SER A 83 1.20 -2.13 -20.65
CA SER A 83 1.62 -3.12 -21.64
C SER A 83 0.52 -3.37 -22.68
N ILE A 84 -0.73 -3.56 -22.25
CA ILE A 84 -1.88 -3.72 -23.15
C ILE A 84 -2.06 -2.46 -24.02
N ALA A 85 -1.98 -1.27 -23.43
CA ALA A 85 -2.12 -0.01 -24.16
C ALA A 85 -1.02 0.19 -25.22
N SER A 86 0.22 -0.22 -24.91
CA SER A 86 1.34 -0.18 -25.85
C SER A 86 1.18 -1.16 -27.01
N ALA A 87 0.58 -2.34 -26.77
CA ALA A 87 0.30 -3.32 -27.81
C ALA A 87 -0.75 -2.84 -28.82
N VAL A 88 -1.62 -1.89 -28.41
CA VAL A 88 -2.69 -1.32 -29.25
C VAL A 88 -2.25 -0.02 -29.93
N SER A 89 -1.23 0.67 -29.40
CA SER A 89 -0.73 1.92 -29.96
C SER A 89 0.78 2.08 -29.77
N ASP A 90 1.50 2.36 -30.85
CA ASP A 90 2.94 2.70 -30.86
C ASP A 90 3.21 4.13 -30.32
N HIS A 91 2.60 4.47 -29.19
CA HIS A 91 2.79 5.75 -28.53
C HIS A 91 4.04 5.71 -27.66
N ALA A 92 5.09 6.41 -28.12
CA ALA A 92 6.36 6.58 -27.40
C ALA A 92 6.23 6.91 -25.89
N PRO A 93 5.27 7.73 -25.42
CA PRO A 93 5.08 8.00 -23.99
C PRO A 93 4.75 6.76 -23.14
N ILE A 94 4.10 5.74 -23.71
CA ILE A 94 3.71 4.53 -22.97
C ILE A 94 4.94 3.66 -22.68
N SER A 95 5.88 3.58 -23.62
CA SER A 95 7.13 2.84 -23.43
C SER A 95 8.04 3.45 -22.36
N GLU A 96 7.96 4.77 -22.15
CA GLU A 96 8.69 5.48 -21.10
C GLU A 96 8.06 5.23 -19.73
N LEU A 97 6.73 5.22 -19.64
CA LEU A 97 6.00 4.87 -18.42
C LEU A 97 6.35 3.45 -17.93
N ASP A 98 6.47 2.46 -18.82
CA ASP A 98 6.83 1.10 -18.40
C ASP A 98 8.22 1.02 -17.74
N ARG A 99 9.19 1.81 -18.25
CA ARG A 99 10.53 1.91 -17.65
C ARG A 99 10.48 2.59 -16.28
N GLU A 100 9.74 3.67 -16.14
CA GLU A 100 9.56 4.37 -14.86
C GLU A 100 8.91 3.46 -13.82
N ILE A 101 7.86 2.73 -14.22
CA ILE A 101 7.16 1.82 -13.32
C ILE A 101 8.08 0.67 -12.88
N SER A 102 8.85 0.10 -13.80
CA SER A 102 9.84 -0.93 -13.49
C SER A 102 10.92 -0.44 -12.51
N ALA A 103 11.38 0.81 -12.66
CA ALA A 103 12.33 1.42 -11.75
C ALA A 103 11.72 1.63 -10.35
N ILE A 104 10.45 2.02 -10.27
CA ILE A 104 9.72 2.16 -9.00
C ILE A 104 9.56 0.78 -8.33
N CYS A 105 9.20 -0.28 -9.06
CA CYS A 105 9.12 -1.64 -8.54
C CYS A 105 10.41 -2.08 -7.84
N ARG A 106 11.57 -1.85 -8.46
CA ARG A 106 12.87 -2.19 -7.87
C ARG A 106 13.11 -1.46 -6.54
N LYS A 107 12.80 -0.17 -6.47
CA LYS A 107 12.89 0.60 -5.23
C LYS A 107 11.98 0.04 -4.13
N PHE A 108 10.81 -0.48 -4.49
CA PHE A 108 9.91 -1.13 -3.54
C PHE A 108 10.42 -2.48 -3.04
N GLU A 109 11.06 -3.28 -3.90
CA GLU A 109 11.69 -4.54 -3.49
C GLU A 109 12.84 -4.29 -2.50
N ASP A 110 13.66 -3.26 -2.73
CA ASP A 110 14.70 -2.85 -1.79
C ASP A 110 14.12 -2.46 -0.41
N ILE A 111 12.99 -1.73 -0.40
CA ILE A 111 12.28 -1.35 0.84
C ILE A 111 11.65 -2.58 1.53
N LYS A 112 11.20 -3.60 0.80
CA LYS A 112 10.70 -4.85 1.38
C LYS A 112 11.83 -5.64 2.05
N GLY A 113 12.99 -5.71 1.40
CA GLY A 113 14.16 -6.45 1.90
C GLY A 113 14.90 -5.73 3.03
N SER A 114 14.76 -4.41 3.12
CA SER A 114 15.36 -3.61 4.18
C SER A 114 14.66 -3.87 5.52
N LYS A 115 15.38 -4.49 6.45
CA LYS A 115 14.96 -4.58 7.87
C LYS A 115 15.22 -3.22 8.51
N ALA A 116 14.17 -2.62 9.06
CA ALA A 116 14.25 -1.44 9.92
C ALA A 116 14.87 -1.80 11.28
#